data_AF-A0A2W6B4R5-F1
#
_entry.id   AF-A0A2W6B4R5-F1
#
_cell.length_a   1.000
_cell.length_b   1.000
_cell.length_c   1.000
_cell.angle_alpha   90.00
_cell.angle_beta   90.00
_cell.angle_gamma   90.00
#
_symmetry.space_group_name_H-M   'P 1'
#
loop_
_entity.id
_entity.type
_entity.pdbx_description
1 polymer ?
#
loop_
_entity_poly.entity_id
_entity_poly.type
_entity_poly.pdbx_seq_one_letter_code
_entity_poly.pdbx_strand_id
1 'polypeptide(L)'
;MSRRTVTLVLGLVLVIAGAAIGALMPVQYVSLGPGPTFNTLGRIKGRPIIQVAGRATNHTTGNLNLTTVSVLDQLDIFSALRGWVEADHQVVPREVFFPPGQTTTQANRQQHNEYVSSQNSAVAAALRQLGYPLKVVVTSVPKGSPSMKKLRVDDVVSSVDGTAVTAPDGLQKAVRTHHPGDVLTVGYSRLGKPGSVRVVAGSNKGTAVLGITIALQRAAPFDVSIQAPTDIGGPSGGLMFALAIMDSVGPTDLTGGRFIAGTGTIDNNGKVGEIGGIPLKMLAARGAGAVAFLVPAANCSEAQSHHPAGLRLIRVGTLAGAISALRELRSGSATPSC
;
A
#
# COMPACT_ATOMS: atom_id res chain seq x y z
N MET A 1 15.23 5.36 68.41
CA MET A 1 14.30 5.84 67.35
C MET A 1 12.87 5.56 67.81
N SER A 2 11.94 6.53 67.77
CA SER A 2 10.56 6.26 68.20
C SER A 2 9.88 5.31 67.21
N ARG A 3 8.96 4.45 67.67
CA ARG A 3 8.18 3.55 66.78
C ARG A 3 7.49 4.33 65.65
N ARG A 4 7.04 5.56 65.94
CA ARG A 4 6.44 6.47 64.95
C ARG A 4 7.41 6.90 63.85
N THR A 5 8.65 7.22 64.21
CA THR A 5 9.69 7.60 63.22
C THR A 5 10.03 6.42 62.32
N VAL A 6 10.11 5.20 62.87
CA VAL A 6 10.36 3.99 62.07
C VAL A 6 9.20 3.72 61.10
N THR A 7 7.95 3.83 61.55
CA THR A 7 6.77 3.66 60.67
C THR A 7 6.71 4.71 59.57
N LEU A 8 7.02 5.97 59.86
CA LEU A 8 7.03 7.05 58.86
C LEU A 8 8.14 6.85 57.82
N VAL A 9 9.36 6.48 58.24
CA VAL A 9 10.47 6.20 57.33
C VAL A 9 10.18 4.98 56.47
N LEU A 10 9.68 3.89 57.06
CA LEU A 10 9.33 2.67 56.32
C LEU A 10 8.20 2.93 55.32
N GLY A 11 7.19 3.71 55.72
CA GLY A 11 6.10 4.13 54.83
C GLY A 11 6.60 4.97 53.66
N LEU A 12 7.48 5.94 53.91
CA LEU A 12 8.09 6.77 52.85
C LEU A 12 8.95 5.92 51.90
N VAL A 13 9.73 4.98 52.42
CA VAL A 13 10.53 4.06 51.60
C VAL A 13 9.63 3.18 50.73
N LEU A 14 8.52 2.66 51.26
CA LEU A 14 7.57 1.87 50.48
C LEU A 14 6.86 2.70 49.41
N VAL A 15 6.51 3.97 49.70
CA VAL A 15 5.93 4.89 48.72
C VAL A 15 6.92 5.21 47.61
N ILE A 16 8.18 5.53 47.97
CA ILE A 16 9.24 5.82 46.98
C ILE A 16 9.55 4.56 46.16
N ALA A 17 9.64 3.39 46.78
CA ALA A 17 9.86 2.13 46.09
C ALA A 17 8.68 1.79 45.16
N GLY A 18 7.44 1.98 45.60
CA GLY A 18 6.25 1.78 44.78
C GLY A 18 6.18 2.76 43.60
N ALA A 19 6.51 4.03 43.82
CA ALA A 19 6.59 5.04 42.76
C ALA A 19 7.73 4.75 41.77
N ALA A 20 8.90 4.31 42.25
CA ALA A 20 10.02 3.91 41.41
C ALA A 20 9.68 2.67 40.56
N ILE A 21 9.06 1.65 41.16
CA ILE A 21 8.59 0.47 40.42
C ILE A 21 7.54 0.86 39.39
N GLY A 22 6.55 1.68 39.76
CA GLY A 22 5.52 2.16 38.85
C GLY A 22 6.08 2.99 37.69
N ALA A 23 7.11 3.81 37.94
CA ALA A 23 7.79 4.59 36.91
C ALA A 23 8.64 3.73 35.96
N LEU A 24 9.11 2.56 36.42
CA LEU A 24 9.88 1.60 35.61
C LEU A 24 9.00 0.65 34.79
N MET A 25 7.69 0.58 35.06
CA MET A 25 6.77 -0.24 34.27
C MET A 25 6.36 0.50 32.99
N PRO A 26 6.46 -0.14 31.81
CA PRO A 26 6.06 0.49 30.55
C PRO A 26 4.56 0.74 30.56
N VAL A 27 4.16 1.96 30.19
CA VAL A 27 2.74 2.31 30.04
C VAL A 27 2.17 1.66 28.79
N GLN A 28 0.85 1.42 28.75
CA GLN A 28 0.16 0.85 27.59
C GLN A 28 -0.12 1.91 26.49
N TYR A 29 0.87 2.77 26.25
CA TYR A 29 0.83 3.84 25.25
C TYR A 29 2.07 3.78 24.38
N VAL A 30 1.93 4.25 23.14
CA VAL A 30 3.03 4.42 22.18
C VAL A 30 3.17 5.88 21.82
N SER A 31 4.38 6.33 21.52
CA SER A 31 4.64 7.68 21.03
C SER A 31 4.80 7.60 19.52
N LEU A 32 4.01 8.41 18.81
CA LEU A 32 4.06 8.54 17.37
C LEU A 32 4.82 9.80 17.01
N GLY A 33 5.77 9.71 16.09
CA GLY A 33 6.50 10.86 15.54
C GLY A 33 6.53 10.87 14.01
N PRO A 34 7.04 11.93 13.37
CA PRO A 34 7.23 11.96 11.92
C PRO A 34 8.13 10.81 11.48
N GLY A 35 7.69 10.06 10.48
CA GLY A 35 8.45 8.96 9.90
C GLY A 35 9.31 9.38 8.71
N PRO A 36 10.22 8.51 8.26
CA PRO A 36 10.94 8.72 7.00
C PRO A 36 9.97 8.84 5.81
N THR A 37 10.38 9.60 4.80
CA THR A 37 9.64 9.68 3.53
C THR A 37 10.38 8.92 2.44
N PHE A 38 9.63 8.31 1.52
CA PHE A 38 10.21 7.51 0.45
C PHE A 38 9.69 7.97 -0.90
N ASN A 39 10.61 8.36 -1.80
CA ASN A 39 10.25 8.69 -3.17
C ASN A 39 9.87 7.42 -3.94
N THR A 40 8.58 7.27 -4.24
CA THR A 40 8.02 6.14 -4.99
C THR A 40 8.52 6.05 -6.43
N LEU A 41 9.00 7.16 -7.01
CA LEU A 41 9.66 7.19 -8.32
C LEU A 41 11.15 6.83 -8.25
N GLY A 42 11.68 6.70 -7.04
CA GLY A 42 13.09 6.48 -6.77
C GLY A 42 13.49 5.00 -6.71
N ARG A 43 14.60 4.74 -6.01
CA ARG A 43 15.19 3.41 -5.86
C ARG A 43 15.41 3.06 -4.39
N ILE A 44 15.25 1.79 -4.05
CA ILE A 44 15.61 1.21 -2.75
C ILE A 44 16.66 0.13 -2.99
N LYS A 45 17.78 0.19 -2.26
CA LYS A 45 18.92 -0.76 -2.40
C LYS A 45 19.34 -0.93 -3.86
N GLY A 46 19.38 0.17 -4.61
CA GLY A 46 19.76 0.19 -6.01
C GLY A 46 18.72 -0.35 -6.99
N ARG A 47 17.50 -0.74 -6.57
CA ARG A 47 16.40 -1.21 -7.45
C ARG A 47 15.26 -0.19 -7.49
N PRO A 48 14.61 0.05 -8.64
CA PRO A 48 13.41 0.90 -8.71
C PRO A 48 12.31 0.38 -7.78
N ILE A 49 11.58 1.31 -7.14
CA ILE A 49 10.40 0.96 -6.35
C ILE A 49 9.29 0.47 -7.29
N ILE A 50 8.99 1.22 -8.34
CA ILE A 50 8.08 0.76 -9.41
C ILE A 50 8.92 0.00 -10.45
N GLN A 51 8.72 -1.30 -10.53
CA GLN A 51 9.34 -2.15 -11.55
C GLN A 51 8.35 -2.47 -12.64
N VAL A 52 8.78 -2.28 -13.88
CA VAL A 52 7.98 -2.56 -15.06
C VAL A 52 8.71 -3.57 -15.93
N ALA A 53 8.03 -4.69 -16.24
CA ALA A 53 8.54 -5.71 -17.14
C ALA A 53 7.82 -5.62 -18.49
N GLY A 54 8.53 -5.85 -19.60
CA GLY A 54 7.93 -5.79 -20.95
C GLY A 54 8.00 -4.43 -21.63
N ARG A 55 8.44 -3.38 -20.94
CA ARG A 55 8.76 -2.06 -21.53
C ARG A 55 9.75 -1.27 -20.68
N ALA A 56 10.31 -0.20 -21.26
CA ALA A 56 11.03 0.82 -20.50
C ALA A 56 10.07 1.71 -19.70
N THR A 57 10.50 2.14 -18.52
CA THR A 57 9.82 3.19 -17.73
C THR A 57 10.18 4.56 -18.27
N ASN A 58 9.30 5.53 -18.03
CA ASN A 58 9.55 6.93 -18.34
C ASN A 58 10.69 7.50 -17.49
N HIS A 59 11.31 8.57 -17.98
CA HIS A 59 12.18 9.40 -17.18
C HIS A 59 11.34 10.28 -16.24
N THR A 60 11.68 10.30 -14.95
CA THR A 60 10.97 11.06 -13.92
C THR A 60 11.87 12.18 -13.42
N THR A 61 11.32 13.40 -13.26
CA THR A 61 12.13 14.60 -12.93
C THR A 61 11.88 15.16 -11.53
N GLY A 62 10.78 14.77 -10.89
CA GLY A 62 10.41 15.20 -9.54
C GLY A 62 10.27 14.06 -8.54
N ASN A 63 9.53 14.31 -7.46
CA ASN A 63 9.32 13.34 -6.40
C ASN A 63 7.83 13.12 -6.14
N LEU A 64 7.47 11.84 -5.91
CA LEU A 64 6.21 11.44 -5.32
C LEU A 64 6.52 10.68 -4.03
N ASN A 65 6.55 11.40 -2.91
CA ASN A 65 6.93 10.81 -1.64
C ASN A 65 5.72 10.28 -0.88
N LEU A 66 5.78 9.00 -0.50
CA LEU A 66 4.94 8.49 0.57
C LEU A 66 5.52 8.92 1.92
N THR A 67 4.64 9.12 2.90
CA THR A 67 5.00 9.49 4.27
C THR A 67 4.59 8.41 5.25
N THR A 68 5.42 8.16 6.25
CA THR A 68 5.15 7.19 7.32
C THR A 68 5.06 7.88 8.68
N VAL A 69 4.69 7.10 9.69
CA VAL A 69 4.71 7.51 11.09
C VAL A 69 5.67 6.57 11.82
N SER A 70 6.56 7.12 12.63
CA SER A 70 7.43 6.35 13.52
C SER A 70 6.67 5.99 14.78
N VAL A 71 6.74 4.73 15.22
CA VAL A 71 6.08 4.25 16.44
C VAL A 71 7.17 3.86 17.45
N LEU A 72 7.21 4.56 18.59
CA LEU A 72 8.03 4.22 19.74
C LEU A 72 7.16 3.48 20.77
N ASP A 73 7.45 2.20 20.98
CA ASP A 73 6.78 1.33 21.96
C ASP A 73 7.54 1.32 23.30
N GLN A 74 6.93 0.78 24.35
CA GLN A 74 7.50 0.63 25.69
C GLN A 74 7.91 1.95 26.34
N LEU A 75 7.03 2.95 26.28
CA LEU A 75 7.27 4.22 26.95
C LEU A 75 7.26 4.06 28.48
N ASP A 76 8.22 4.67 29.15
CA ASP A 76 8.10 4.98 30.58
C ASP A 76 7.13 6.15 30.82
N ILE A 77 6.71 6.34 32.06
CA ILE A 77 5.69 7.34 32.42
C ILE A 77 6.15 8.78 32.14
N PHE A 78 7.45 9.08 32.27
CA PHE A 78 7.99 10.42 32.02
C PHE A 78 8.07 10.70 30.52
N SER A 79 8.45 9.71 29.73
CA SER A 79 8.46 9.79 28.27
C SER A 79 7.05 9.96 27.70
N ALA A 80 6.05 9.28 28.27
CA ALA A 80 4.64 9.47 27.91
C ALA A 80 4.13 10.88 28.24
N LEU A 81 4.44 11.41 29.44
CA LEU A 81 4.06 12.77 29.83
C LEU A 81 4.75 13.84 28.95
N ARG A 82 6.03 13.65 28.60
CA ARG A 82 6.76 14.55 27.70
C ARG A 82 6.12 14.58 26.32
N GLY A 83 5.77 13.41 25.78
CA GLY A 83 5.12 13.29 24.47
C GLY A 83 3.72 13.90 24.39
N TRP A 84 3.06 14.23 25.50
CA TRP A 84 1.80 14.99 25.50
C TRP A 84 2.00 16.50 25.40
N VAL A 85 3.20 17.01 25.69
CA VAL A 85 3.52 18.44 25.64
C VAL A 85 4.22 18.81 24.33
N GLU A 86 4.91 17.86 23.70
CA GLU A 86 5.61 18.05 22.43
C GLU A 86 4.64 18.00 21.23
N ALA A 87 4.61 19.08 20.42
CA ALA A 87 3.66 19.21 19.30
C ALA A 87 4.00 18.32 18.08
N ASP A 88 5.20 17.76 18.03
CA ASP A 88 5.67 16.87 16.97
C ASP A 88 5.51 15.38 17.34
N HIS A 89 4.98 15.08 18.52
CA HIS A 89 4.70 13.72 18.96
C HIS A 89 3.23 13.54 19.34
N GLN A 90 2.71 12.32 19.19
CA GLN A 90 1.37 11.97 19.65
C GLN A 90 1.43 10.70 20.49
N VAL A 91 1.00 10.78 21.74
CA VAL A 91 0.93 9.61 22.62
C VAL A 91 -0.47 9.03 22.55
N VAL A 92 -0.57 7.82 22.03
CA VAL A 92 -1.85 7.13 21.78
C VAL A 92 -1.88 5.74 22.41
N PRO A 93 -3.06 5.17 22.71
CA PRO A 93 -3.16 3.83 23.25
C PRO A 93 -2.47 2.79 22.35
N ARG A 94 -1.67 1.91 22.96
CA ARG A 94 -0.92 0.88 22.25
C ARG A 94 -1.81 -0.07 21.43
N GLU A 95 -3.03 -0.29 21.91
CA GLU A 95 -4.03 -1.16 21.29
C GLU A 95 -4.45 -0.75 19.87
N VAL A 96 -4.28 0.54 19.51
CA VAL A 96 -4.59 1.03 18.15
C VAL A 96 -3.70 0.37 17.10
N PHE A 97 -2.45 0.07 17.45
CA PHE A 97 -1.47 -0.58 16.56
C PHE A 97 -1.28 -2.07 16.88
N PHE A 98 -1.53 -2.45 18.14
CA PHE A 98 -1.37 -3.81 18.64
C PHE A 98 -2.65 -4.25 19.37
N PRO A 99 -3.69 -4.69 18.64
CA PRO A 99 -5.00 -5.01 19.22
C PRO A 99 -4.92 -6.01 20.37
N PRO A 100 -5.76 -5.87 21.41
CA PRO A 100 -5.77 -6.78 22.54
C PRO A 100 -6.10 -8.20 22.08
N GLY A 101 -5.40 -9.19 22.65
CA GLY A 101 -5.57 -10.60 22.28
C GLY A 101 -4.77 -11.04 21.04
N GLN A 102 -4.01 -10.15 20.39
CA GLN A 102 -3.08 -10.51 19.33
C GLN A 102 -1.63 -10.38 19.78
N THR A 103 -0.77 -11.28 19.28
CA THR A 103 0.69 -11.10 19.44
C THR A 103 1.20 -10.01 18.50
N THR A 104 2.33 -9.39 18.83
CA THR A 104 2.99 -8.41 17.95
C THR A 104 3.28 -8.98 16.57
N THR A 105 3.64 -10.27 16.49
CA THR A 105 3.83 -10.98 15.22
C THR A 105 2.54 -11.07 14.39
N GLN A 106 1.39 -11.30 15.01
CA GLN A 106 0.10 -11.34 14.31
C GLN A 106 -0.29 -9.96 13.78
N ALA A 107 -0.16 -8.92 14.60
CA ALA A 107 -0.43 -7.53 14.20
C ALA A 107 0.47 -7.10 13.03
N ASN A 108 1.78 -7.39 13.11
CA ASN A 108 2.72 -7.06 12.02
C ASN A 108 2.39 -7.81 10.73
N ARG A 109 1.99 -9.08 10.82
CA ARG A 109 1.57 -9.87 9.65
C ARG A 109 0.31 -9.29 9.00
N GLN A 110 -0.66 -8.84 9.79
CA GLN A 110 -1.86 -8.17 9.31
C GLN A 110 -1.51 -6.87 8.57
N GLN A 111 -0.72 -5.99 9.19
CA GLN A 111 -0.28 -4.73 8.58
C GLN A 111 0.50 -4.95 7.28
N HIS A 112 1.32 -6.01 7.21
CA HIS A 112 2.03 -6.39 5.99
C HIS A 112 1.06 -6.85 4.88
N ASN A 113 0.06 -7.67 5.23
CA ASN A 113 -0.95 -8.10 4.25
C ASN A 113 -1.76 -6.91 3.72
N GLU A 114 -2.14 -5.96 4.59
CA GLU A 114 -2.80 -4.72 4.19
C GLU A 114 -1.93 -3.86 3.28
N TYR A 115 -0.63 -3.81 3.54
CA TYR A 115 0.32 -3.10 2.70
C TYR A 115 0.42 -3.72 1.29
N VAL A 116 0.54 -5.05 1.20
CA VAL A 116 0.52 -5.78 -0.08
C VAL A 116 -0.82 -5.58 -0.80
N SER A 117 -1.94 -5.64 -0.08
CA SER A 117 -3.27 -5.39 -0.63
C SER A 117 -3.40 -3.96 -1.19
N SER A 118 -2.83 -2.97 -0.50
CA SER A 118 -2.77 -1.59 -0.96
C SER A 118 -1.96 -1.43 -2.24
N GLN A 119 -0.85 -2.18 -2.40
CA GLN A 119 -0.05 -2.17 -3.63
C GLN A 119 -0.84 -2.75 -4.81
N ASN A 120 -1.53 -3.88 -4.60
CA ASN A 120 -2.37 -4.50 -5.62
C ASN A 120 -3.52 -3.57 -6.03
N SER A 121 -4.14 -2.89 -5.06
CA SER A 121 -5.21 -1.92 -5.32
C SER A 121 -4.70 -0.70 -6.10
N ALA A 122 -3.50 -0.24 -5.79
CA ALA A 122 -2.84 0.86 -6.51
C ALA A 122 -2.54 0.48 -7.98
N VAL A 123 -2.03 -0.72 -8.24
CA VAL A 123 -1.82 -1.24 -9.60
C VAL A 123 -3.16 -1.30 -10.35
N ALA A 124 -4.19 -1.89 -9.75
CA ALA A 124 -5.51 -2.00 -10.35
C ALA A 124 -6.12 -0.63 -10.69
N ALA A 125 -6.04 0.33 -9.77
CA ALA A 125 -6.52 1.70 -9.96
C ALA A 125 -5.73 2.45 -11.04
N ALA A 126 -4.41 2.32 -11.07
CA ALA A 126 -3.57 2.95 -12.10
C ALA A 126 -3.85 2.37 -13.49
N LEU A 127 -3.91 1.04 -13.63
CA LEU A 127 -4.24 0.40 -14.91
C LEU A 127 -5.66 0.74 -15.37
N ARG A 128 -6.60 0.92 -14.44
CA ARG A 128 -7.93 1.45 -14.71
C ARG A 128 -7.89 2.84 -15.30
N GLN A 129 -7.16 3.73 -14.64
CA GLN A 129 -7.07 5.12 -15.04
C GLN A 129 -6.36 5.28 -16.39
N LEU A 130 -5.43 4.38 -16.72
CA LEU A 130 -4.76 4.29 -18.02
C LEU A 130 -5.62 3.65 -19.12
N GLY A 131 -6.84 3.19 -18.80
CA GLY A 131 -7.80 2.68 -19.78
C GLY A 131 -7.60 1.23 -20.21
N TYR A 132 -6.81 0.43 -19.50
CA TYR A 132 -6.58 -0.97 -19.88
C TYR A 132 -7.84 -1.83 -19.68
N PRO A 133 -8.16 -2.74 -20.62
CA PRO A 133 -9.38 -3.53 -20.60
C PRO A 133 -9.32 -4.67 -19.58
N LEU A 134 -10.49 -5.09 -19.09
CA LEU A 134 -10.61 -6.31 -18.30
C LEU A 134 -10.40 -7.54 -19.19
N LYS A 135 -9.58 -8.48 -18.72
CA LYS A 135 -9.28 -9.76 -19.36
C LYS A 135 -9.18 -10.87 -18.30
N VAL A 136 -9.25 -12.11 -18.75
CA VAL A 136 -9.04 -13.29 -17.89
C VAL A 136 -7.53 -13.48 -17.69
N VAL A 137 -7.04 -13.22 -16.49
CA VAL A 137 -5.62 -13.28 -16.15
C VAL A 137 -5.36 -14.44 -15.20
N VAL A 138 -4.28 -15.18 -15.43
CA VAL A 138 -3.82 -16.24 -14.54
C VAL A 138 -3.24 -15.62 -13.27
N THR A 139 -3.82 -15.94 -12.11
CA THR A 139 -3.37 -15.44 -10.80
C THR A 139 -2.58 -16.46 -10.01
N SER A 140 -2.69 -17.74 -10.33
CA SER A 140 -1.90 -18.81 -9.71
C SER A 140 -1.81 -20.03 -10.62
N VAL A 141 -0.65 -20.69 -10.57
CA VAL A 141 -0.41 -21.99 -11.22
C VAL A 141 0.11 -22.94 -10.13
N PRO A 142 -0.77 -23.71 -9.47
CA PRO A 142 -0.37 -24.62 -8.39
C PRO A 142 0.72 -25.61 -8.83
N LYS A 143 1.63 -25.95 -7.90
CA LYS A 143 2.66 -26.97 -8.16
C LYS A 143 1.99 -28.31 -8.50
N GLY A 144 2.54 -29.01 -9.48
CA GLY A 144 1.98 -30.28 -9.97
C GLY A 144 0.71 -30.15 -10.81
N SER A 145 0.21 -28.93 -11.05
CA SER A 145 -0.96 -28.72 -11.91
C SER A 145 -0.64 -29.03 -13.38
N PRO A 146 -1.66 -29.35 -14.20
CA PRO A 146 -1.46 -29.60 -15.62
C PRO A 146 -0.86 -28.43 -16.42
N SER A 147 -1.06 -27.20 -15.96
CA SER A 147 -0.49 -25.99 -16.57
C SER A 147 0.89 -25.60 -16.02
N MET A 148 1.45 -26.35 -15.07
CA MET A 148 2.77 -26.08 -14.51
C MET A 148 3.82 -26.03 -15.65
N LYS A 149 4.68 -25.00 -15.62
CA LYS A 149 5.70 -24.68 -16.66
C LYS A 149 5.15 -24.30 -18.04
N LYS A 150 3.84 -24.34 -18.26
CA LYS A 150 3.18 -24.00 -19.54
C LYS A 150 2.62 -22.59 -19.52
N LEU A 151 1.79 -22.31 -18.52
CA LEU A 151 1.27 -20.98 -18.22
C LEU A 151 2.01 -20.39 -17.00
N ARG A 152 1.94 -19.09 -16.86
CA ARG A 152 2.54 -18.32 -15.77
C ARG A 152 1.50 -17.36 -15.18
N VAL A 153 1.75 -16.91 -13.96
CA VAL A 153 1.02 -15.77 -13.39
C VAL A 153 1.19 -14.57 -14.35
N ASP A 154 0.14 -13.76 -14.45
CA ASP A 154 -0.01 -12.60 -15.34
C ASP A 154 -0.21 -12.93 -16.84
N ASP A 155 -0.24 -14.22 -17.22
CA ASP A 155 -0.69 -14.59 -18.57
C ASP A 155 -2.17 -14.23 -18.76
N VAL A 156 -2.47 -13.54 -19.86
CA VAL A 156 -3.84 -13.24 -20.28
C VAL A 156 -4.33 -14.39 -21.14
N VAL A 157 -5.33 -15.14 -20.67
CA VAL A 157 -5.94 -16.22 -21.45
C VAL A 157 -6.87 -15.62 -22.49
N SER A 158 -6.61 -15.91 -23.77
CA SER A 158 -7.37 -15.37 -24.90
C SER A 158 -8.28 -16.40 -25.56
N SER A 159 -7.92 -17.69 -25.52
CA SER A 159 -8.73 -18.76 -26.10
C SER A 159 -8.42 -20.16 -25.54
N VAL A 160 -9.37 -21.09 -25.75
CA VAL A 160 -9.17 -22.54 -25.59
C VAL A 160 -9.70 -23.23 -26.85
N ASP A 161 -8.85 -23.99 -27.52
CA ASP A 161 -9.13 -24.69 -28.79
C ASP A 161 -9.80 -23.79 -29.84
N GLY A 162 -9.29 -22.56 -29.96
CA GLY A 162 -9.82 -21.54 -30.88
C GLY A 162 -11.07 -20.80 -30.39
N THR A 163 -11.73 -21.28 -29.33
CA THR A 163 -12.88 -20.58 -28.70
C THR A 163 -12.39 -19.40 -27.88
N ALA A 164 -12.85 -18.19 -28.21
CA ALA A 164 -12.45 -16.98 -27.52
C ALA A 164 -12.92 -16.95 -26.05
N VAL A 165 -12.03 -16.48 -25.17
CA VAL A 165 -12.28 -16.36 -23.73
C VAL A 165 -12.25 -14.89 -23.34
N THR A 166 -13.40 -14.37 -22.90
CA THR A 166 -13.55 -12.96 -22.48
C THR A 166 -13.92 -12.81 -21.01
N ALA A 167 -14.41 -13.88 -20.37
CA ALA A 167 -14.81 -13.91 -18.97
C ALA A 167 -14.43 -15.25 -18.30
N PRO A 168 -14.25 -15.28 -16.97
CA PRO A 168 -13.90 -16.50 -16.23
C PRO A 168 -14.84 -17.69 -16.49
N ASP A 169 -16.15 -17.44 -16.52
CA ASP A 169 -17.16 -18.47 -16.81
C ASP A 169 -17.02 -19.04 -18.22
N GLY A 170 -16.60 -18.20 -19.19
CA GLY A 170 -16.34 -18.62 -20.56
C GLY A 170 -15.17 -19.61 -20.62
N LEU A 171 -14.09 -19.34 -19.88
CA LEU A 171 -12.97 -20.29 -19.77
C LEU A 171 -13.40 -21.59 -19.12
N GLN A 172 -14.15 -21.52 -18.02
CA GLN A 172 -14.60 -22.72 -17.31
C GLN A 172 -15.52 -23.58 -18.18
N LYS A 173 -16.47 -22.96 -18.91
CA LYS A 173 -17.34 -23.67 -19.85
C LYS A 173 -16.55 -24.31 -20.98
N ALA A 174 -15.61 -23.58 -21.58
CA ALA A 174 -14.78 -24.08 -22.68
C ALA A 174 -13.91 -25.27 -22.27
N VAL A 175 -13.44 -25.34 -21.01
CA VAL A 175 -12.65 -26.48 -20.53
C VAL A 175 -13.56 -27.67 -20.17
N ARG A 176 -14.76 -27.42 -19.64
CA ARG A 176 -15.70 -28.46 -19.20
C ARG A 176 -16.35 -29.27 -20.31
N THR A 177 -16.27 -28.82 -21.56
CA THR A 177 -16.71 -29.60 -22.73
C THR A 177 -15.77 -30.76 -23.07
N HIS A 178 -14.63 -30.86 -22.37
CA HIS A 178 -13.62 -31.88 -22.56
C HIS A 178 -13.54 -32.83 -21.38
N HIS A 179 -12.83 -33.94 -21.59
CA HIS A 179 -12.56 -34.96 -20.58
C HIS A 179 -11.16 -34.80 -19.99
N PRO A 180 -10.94 -35.22 -18.73
CA PRO A 180 -9.59 -35.36 -18.20
C PRO A 180 -8.73 -36.25 -19.11
N GLY A 181 -7.51 -35.81 -19.42
CA GLY A 181 -6.60 -36.47 -20.37
C GLY A 181 -6.59 -35.85 -21.78
N ASP A 182 -7.62 -35.08 -22.15
CA ASP A 182 -7.66 -34.39 -23.45
C ASP A 182 -6.55 -33.34 -23.55
N VAL A 183 -6.03 -33.13 -24.76
CA VAL A 183 -5.03 -32.09 -25.03
C VAL A 183 -5.72 -30.83 -25.53
N LEU A 184 -5.71 -29.78 -24.70
CA LEU A 184 -6.30 -28.48 -24.97
C LEU A 184 -5.23 -27.49 -25.45
N THR A 185 -5.54 -26.74 -26.50
CA THR A 185 -4.71 -25.64 -27.00
C THR A 185 -5.14 -24.33 -26.36
N VAL A 186 -4.35 -23.80 -25.43
CA VAL A 186 -4.64 -22.56 -24.72
C VAL A 186 -3.90 -21.40 -25.38
N GLY A 187 -4.66 -20.47 -25.95
CA GLY A 187 -4.14 -19.18 -26.41
C GLY A 187 -3.94 -18.23 -25.23
N TYR A 188 -2.79 -17.56 -25.20
CA TYR A 188 -2.48 -16.58 -24.16
C TYR A 188 -1.74 -15.36 -24.74
N SER A 189 -1.68 -14.28 -23.97
CA SER A 189 -0.78 -13.16 -24.19
C SER A 189 0.06 -12.94 -22.95
N ARG A 190 1.38 -12.84 -23.12
CA ARG A 190 2.34 -12.57 -22.05
C ARG A 190 3.10 -11.30 -22.38
N LEU A 191 3.03 -10.29 -21.52
CA LEU A 191 3.65 -8.98 -21.78
C LEU A 191 3.26 -8.43 -23.17
N GLY A 192 1.97 -8.56 -23.52
CA GLY A 192 1.43 -8.15 -24.82
C GLY A 192 1.76 -9.08 -26.01
N LYS A 193 2.64 -10.06 -25.84
CA LYS A 193 3.04 -10.98 -26.92
C LYS A 193 2.10 -12.20 -26.96
N PRO A 194 1.41 -12.45 -28.09
CA PRO A 194 0.56 -13.63 -28.21
C PRO A 194 1.39 -14.91 -28.22
N GLY A 195 0.81 -15.98 -27.67
CA GLY A 195 1.38 -17.32 -27.63
C GLY A 195 0.28 -18.37 -27.53
N SER A 196 0.67 -19.62 -27.72
CA SER A 196 -0.22 -20.77 -27.56
C SER A 196 0.54 -21.92 -26.91
N VAL A 197 -0.15 -22.71 -26.08
CA VAL A 197 0.45 -23.87 -25.41
C VAL A 197 -0.54 -25.03 -25.31
N ARG A 198 -0.04 -26.26 -25.45
CA ARG A 198 -0.84 -27.48 -25.28
C ARG A 198 -0.83 -27.94 -23.83
N VAL A 199 -1.99 -27.97 -23.19
CA VAL A 199 -2.21 -28.41 -21.81
C VAL A 199 -2.98 -29.71 -21.83
N VAL A 200 -2.50 -30.74 -21.12
CA VAL A 200 -3.27 -31.97 -20.93
C VAL A 200 -4.25 -31.69 -19.80
N ALA A 201 -5.56 -31.84 -20.01
CA ALA A 201 -6.55 -31.55 -18.99
C ALA A 201 -6.37 -32.48 -17.77
N GLY A 202 -6.29 -31.89 -16.58
CA GLY A 202 -6.34 -32.65 -15.33
C GLY A 202 -7.77 -33.01 -14.95
N SER A 203 -7.92 -33.78 -13.87
CA SER A 203 -9.22 -34.11 -13.29
C SER A 203 -9.43 -33.39 -11.95
N ASN A 204 -10.59 -32.77 -11.79
CA ASN A 204 -11.10 -32.34 -10.48
C ASN A 204 -12.51 -32.91 -10.31
N LYS A 205 -12.67 -33.94 -9.46
CA LYS A 205 -13.94 -34.68 -9.27
C LYS A 205 -14.56 -35.13 -10.60
N GLY A 206 -13.74 -35.64 -11.52
CA GLY A 206 -14.17 -36.10 -12.85
C GLY A 206 -14.36 -35.00 -13.90
N THR A 207 -14.26 -33.73 -13.52
CA THR A 207 -14.35 -32.59 -14.44
C THR A 207 -12.96 -32.19 -14.96
N ALA A 208 -12.84 -31.94 -16.26
CA ALA A 208 -11.61 -31.43 -16.87
C ALA A 208 -11.20 -30.05 -16.27
N VAL A 209 -9.92 -29.87 -15.99
CA VAL A 209 -9.35 -28.61 -15.50
C VAL A 209 -7.96 -28.32 -16.10
N LEU A 210 -7.66 -27.05 -16.34
CA LEU A 210 -6.30 -26.61 -16.72
C LEU A 210 -5.35 -26.55 -15.51
N GLY A 211 -5.88 -26.49 -14.29
CA GLY A 211 -5.10 -26.32 -13.06
C GLY A 211 -4.43 -24.96 -12.94
N ILE A 212 -5.20 -23.90 -13.22
CA ILE A 212 -4.83 -22.51 -12.99
C ILE A 212 -5.93 -21.84 -12.16
N THR A 213 -5.57 -20.83 -11.39
CA THR A 213 -6.53 -19.86 -10.84
C THR A 213 -6.53 -18.64 -11.74
N ILE A 214 -7.70 -18.07 -11.96
CA ILE A 214 -7.89 -16.91 -12.83
C ILE A 214 -8.65 -15.81 -12.08
N ALA A 215 -8.46 -14.58 -12.51
CA ALA A 215 -9.30 -13.46 -12.12
C ALA A 215 -9.58 -12.56 -13.33
N LEU A 216 -10.69 -11.83 -13.26
CA LEU A 216 -10.95 -10.75 -14.22
C LEU A 216 -10.17 -9.51 -13.77
N GLN A 217 -9.10 -9.17 -14.48
CA GLN A 217 -8.19 -8.07 -14.13
C GLN A 217 -7.89 -7.21 -15.35
N ARG A 218 -7.41 -5.98 -15.11
CA ARG A 218 -7.00 -5.10 -16.20
C ARG A 218 -5.66 -5.54 -16.75
N ALA A 219 -5.62 -5.83 -18.05
CA ALA A 219 -4.44 -6.35 -18.70
C ALA A 219 -3.74 -5.26 -19.52
N ALA A 220 -2.54 -4.90 -19.09
CA ALA A 220 -1.59 -4.10 -19.86
C ALA A 220 -0.61 -5.02 -20.62
N PRO A 221 0.03 -4.54 -21.69
CA PRO A 221 1.08 -5.30 -22.40
C PRO A 221 2.43 -5.30 -21.64
N PHE A 222 2.40 -5.14 -20.32
CA PHE A 222 3.54 -5.10 -19.41
C PHE A 222 3.07 -5.41 -17.99
N ASP A 223 3.98 -5.87 -17.15
CA ASP A 223 3.70 -6.13 -15.74
C ASP A 223 4.25 -5.01 -14.88
N VAL A 224 3.55 -4.70 -13.78
CA VAL A 224 3.96 -3.70 -12.79
C VAL A 224 4.05 -4.37 -11.43
N SER A 225 5.21 -4.24 -10.78
CA SER A 225 5.40 -4.68 -9.40
C SER A 225 5.99 -3.57 -8.55
N ILE A 226 5.60 -3.54 -7.27
CA ILE A 226 6.04 -2.53 -6.32
C ILE A 226 7.04 -3.19 -5.36
N GLN A 227 8.29 -2.73 -5.37
CA GLN A 227 9.31 -3.08 -4.39
C GLN A 227 9.42 -1.98 -3.35
N ALA A 228 8.62 -2.09 -2.30
CA ALA A 228 8.63 -1.12 -1.22
C ALA A 228 9.33 -1.68 0.03
N PRO A 229 9.79 -0.80 0.96
CA PRO A 229 10.46 -1.23 2.18
C PRO A 229 9.55 -2.15 3.01
N THR A 230 10.14 -3.21 3.58
CA THR A 230 9.40 -4.23 4.34
C THR A 230 9.08 -3.80 5.77
N ASP A 231 9.75 -2.74 6.24
CA ASP A 231 9.59 -2.08 7.53
C ASP A 231 8.42 -1.08 7.55
N ILE A 232 7.76 -0.84 6.41
CA ILE A 232 6.55 -0.03 6.32
C ILE A 232 5.33 -0.94 6.36
N GLY A 233 4.37 -0.59 7.21
CA GLY A 233 3.08 -1.27 7.35
C GLY A 233 1.88 -0.39 6.98
N GLY A 234 0.73 -1.04 6.77
CA GLY A 234 -0.57 -0.39 6.63
C GLY A 234 -0.86 0.15 5.21
N PRO A 235 -2.15 0.40 4.88
CA PRO A 235 -2.58 0.65 3.50
C PRO A 235 -2.39 2.10 3.02
N SER A 236 -1.82 2.98 3.84
CA SER A 236 -1.88 4.44 3.64
C SER A 236 -1.01 5.01 2.51
N GLY A 237 -0.23 4.17 1.81
CA GLY A 237 0.61 4.53 0.67
C GLY A 237 -0.03 4.31 -0.71
N GLY A 238 -1.23 3.71 -0.76
CA GLY A 238 -1.86 3.27 -2.00
C GLY A 238 -2.00 4.36 -3.07
N LEU A 239 -2.45 5.57 -2.69
CA LEU A 239 -2.55 6.68 -3.64
C LEU A 239 -1.20 7.03 -4.27
N MET A 240 -0.14 7.11 -3.45
CA MET A 240 1.18 7.50 -3.93
C MET A 240 1.77 6.44 -4.87
N PHE A 241 1.55 5.15 -4.60
CA PHE A 241 1.92 4.08 -5.53
C PHE A 241 1.16 4.16 -6.85
N ALA A 242 -0.15 4.44 -6.82
CA ALA A 242 -0.94 4.54 -8.04
C ALA A 242 -0.46 5.69 -8.93
N LEU A 243 -0.18 6.86 -8.34
CA LEU A 243 0.42 8.01 -9.03
C LEU A 243 1.81 7.67 -9.59
N ALA A 244 2.63 6.97 -8.82
CA ALA A 244 3.97 6.57 -9.26
C ALA A 244 3.95 5.65 -10.48
N ILE A 245 3.01 4.70 -10.52
CA ILE A 245 2.79 3.84 -11.68
C ILE A 245 2.37 4.68 -12.88
N MET A 246 1.42 5.59 -12.68
CA MET A 246 0.94 6.47 -13.75
C MET A 246 2.03 7.38 -14.30
N ASP A 247 2.93 7.89 -13.48
CA ASP A 247 4.09 8.67 -13.92
C ASP A 247 5.11 7.80 -14.66
N SER A 248 5.35 6.57 -14.17
CA SER A 248 6.35 5.64 -14.70
C SER A 248 5.96 5.02 -16.05
N VAL A 249 4.66 4.84 -16.33
CA VAL A 249 4.18 4.19 -17.57
C VAL A 249 3.19 5.02 -18.38
N GLY A 250 2.60 6.06 -17.81
CA GLY A 250 1.65 6.93 -18.50
C GLY A 250 2.32 7.94 -19.45
N PRO A 251 1.55 8.79 -20.13
CA PRO A 251 2.11 9.73 -21.11
C PRO A 251 2.60 11.06 -20.50
N THR A 252 2.52 11.25 -19.18
CA THR A 252 2.67 12.56 -18.54
C THR A 252 3.54 12.50 -17.30
N ASP A 253 4.50 13.42 -17.18
CA ASP A 253 5.18 13.72 -15.91
C ASP A 253 4.20 14.47 -14.98
N LEU A 254 3.66 13.74 -14.00
CA LEU A 254 2.71 14.22 -13.02
C LEU A 254 3.33 15.24 -12.06
N THR A 255 4.64 15.16 -11.82
CA THR A 255 5.34 16.02 -10.85
C THR A 255 5.72 17.37 -11.45
N GLY A 256 6.03 17.39 -12.75
CA GLY A 256 6.62 18.56 -13.42
C GLY A 256 7.85 19.08 -12.68
N GLY A 257 8.73 18.16 -12.23
CA GLY A 257 9.96 18.48 -11.50
C GLY A 257 9.81 18.86 -10.02
N ARG A 258 8.59 18.88 -9.47
CA ARG A 258 8.34 19.32 -8.09
C ARG A 258 8.50 18.18 -7.08
N PHE A 259 8.81 18.54 -5.84
CA PHE A 259 8.72 17.62 -4.70
C PHE A 259 7.29 17.61 -4.15
N ILE A 260 6.55 16.55 -4.46
CA ILE A 260 5.20 16.34 -3.95
C ILE A 260 5.21 15.14 -3.01
N ALA A 261 4.55 15.29 -1.86
CA ALA A 261 4.31 14.18 -0.94
C ALA A 261 2.81 13.94 -0.79
N GLY A 262 2.43 12.84 -0.16
CA GLY A 262 1.03 12.59 0.14
C GLY A 262 0.80 11.28 0.87
N THR A 263 -0.48 11.00 1.10
CA THR A 263 -0.97 9.78 1.72
C THR A 263 -2.39 9.50 1.27
N GLY A 264 -2.88 8.30 1.53
CA GLY A 264 -4.23 7.89 1.21
C GLY A 264 -4.28 6.40 0.89
N THR A 265 -5.25 5.71 1.47
CA THR A 265 -5.62 4.39 0.96
C THR A 265 -6.24 4.54 -0.42
N ILE A 266 -6.25 3.47 -1.20
CA ILE A 266 -6.90 3.45 -2.51
C ILE A 266 -7.59 2.12 -2.73
N ASP A 267 -8.79 2.14 -3.30
CA ASP A 267 -9.46 0.93 -3.78
C ASP A 267 -9.19 0.66 -5.26
N ASN A 268 -9.61 -0.51 -5.76
CA ASN A 268 -9.45 -0.90 -7.17
C ASN A 268 -10.15 0.04 -8.18
N ASN A 269 -11.08 0.89 -7.71
CA ASN A 269 -11.80 1.85 -8.53
C ASN A 269 -11.13 3.23 -8.53
N GLY A 270 -10.10 3.42 -7.70
CA GLY A 270 -9.39 4.69 -7.56
C GLY A 270 -10.05 5.64 -6.57
N LYS A 271 -10.94 5.19 -5.68
CA LYS A 271 -11.43 6.01 -4.57
C LYS A 271 -10.34 6.11 -3.51
N VAL A 272 -10.05 7.33 -3.05
CA VAL A 272 -9.10 7.59 -1.98
C VAL A 272 -9.83 7.53 -0.64
N GLY A 273 -9.28 6.77 0.30
CA GLY A 273 -9.82 6.66 1.65
C GLY A 273 -8.97 7.40 2.68
N GLU A 274 -9.55 7.56 3.87
CA GLU A 274 -8.91 8.19 5.01
C GLU A 274 -7.73 7.37 5.54
N ILE A 275 -6.90 8.03 6.35
CA ILE A 275 -5.74 7.46 7.03
C ILE A 275 -5.60 8.08 8.42
N GLY A 276 -4.81 7.46 9.30
CA GLY A 276 -4.40 8.05 10.57
C GLY A 276 -3.03 8.75 10.52
N GLY A 277 -2.81 9.68 11.45
CA GLY A 277 -1.51 10.35 11.66
C GLY A 277 -1.21 11.45 10.64
N ILE A 278 -2.22 12.18 10.17
CA ILE A 278 -2.06 13.25 9.18
C ILE A 278 -1.09 14.35 9.65
N PRO A 279 -1.17 14.89 10.88
CA PRO A 279 -0.24 15.92 11.35
C PRO A 279 1.23 15.49 11.23
N LEU A 280 1.55 14.30 11.73
CA LEU A 280 2.91 13.75 11.71
C LEU A 280 3.41 13.52 10.27
N LYS A 281 2.53 13.06 9.38
CA LYS A 281 2.85 12.87 7.97
C LYS A 281 3.07 14.19 7.22
N MET A 282 2.30 15.23 7.52
CA MET A 282 2.52 16.57 6.96
C MET A 282 3.84 17.17 7.46
N LEU A 283 4.18 16.98 8.75
CA LEU A 283 5.48 17.38 9.29
C LEU A 283 6.62 16.65 8.60
N ALA A 284 6.52 15.32 8.42
CA ALA A 284 7.50 14.53 7.69
C ALA A 284 7.67 15.01 6.24
N ALA A 285 6.57 15.27 5.54
CA ALA A 285 6.60 15.82 4.18
C ALA A 285 7.28 17.18 4.12
N ARG A 286 6.93 18.09 5.04
CA ARG A 286 7.51 19.43 5.10
C ARG A 286 9.00 19.38 5.41
N GLY A 287 9.39 18.58 6.40
CA GLY A 287 10.79 18.38 6.79
C GLY A 287 11.63 17.77 5.66
N ALA A 288 11.04 16.92 4.82
CA ALA A 288 11.69 16.36 3.65
C ALA A 288 11.80 17.35 2.46
N GLY A 289 11.16 18.52 2.54
CA GLY A 289 11.21 19.55 1.50
C GLY A 289 10.06 19.51 0.49
N ALA A 290 8.97 18.78 0.78
CA ALA A 290 7.79 18.80 -0.08
C ALA A 290 7.16 20.20 -0.13
N VAL A 291 6.72 20.60 -1.33
CA VAL A 291 6.03 21.89 -1.56
C VAL A 291 4.51 21.74 -1.55
N ALA A 292 4.03 20.52 -1.80
CA ALA A 292 2.63 20.16 -1.78
C ALA A 292 2.43 18.79 -1.12
N PHE A 293 1.29 18.63 -0.45
CA PHE A 293 0.88 17.40 0.21
C PHE A 293 -0.54 17.01 -0.22
N LEU A 294 -0.69 15.82 -0.82
CA LEU A 294 -1.99 15.27 -1.18
C LEU A 294 -2.67 14.70 0.07
N VAL A 295 -3.83 15.24 0.42
CA VAL A 295 -4.63 14.92 1.60
C VAL A 295 -5.92 14.23 1.20
N PRO A 296 -6.23 13.02 1.71
CA PRO A 296 -7.54 12.41 1.54
C PRO A 296 -8.66 13.36 1.96
N ALA A 297 -9.71 13.49 1.16
CA ALA A 297 -10.78 14.45 1.41
C ALA A 297 -11.44 14.30 2.80
N ALA A 298 -11.50 13.07 3.32
CA ALA A 298 -12.02 12.76 4.66
C ALA A 298 -11.11 13.28 5.79
N ASN A 299 -9.82 13.48 5.54
CA ASN A 299 -8.85 13.97 6.51
C ASN A 299 -8.66 15.50 6.48
N CYS A 300 -9.36 16.24 5.61
CA CYS A 300 -9.09 17.68 5.44
C CYS A 300 -9.27 18.50 6.72
N SER A 301 -10.27 18.18 7.54
CA SER A 301 -10.50 18.91 8.80
C SER A 301 -9.33 18.74 9.77
N GLU A 302 -8.78 17.53 9.89
CA GLU A 302 -7.61 17.24 10.74
C GLU A 302 -6.35 17.94 10.20
N ALA A 303 -6.19 17.92 8.86
CA ALA A 303 -5.06 18.52 8.17
C ALA A 303 -5.03 20.05 8.30
N GLN A 304 -6.18 20.72 8.19
CA GLN A 304 -6.27 22.18 8.34
C GLN A 304 -5.89 22.63 9.75
N SER A 305 -6.37 21.92 10.78
CA SER A 305 -6.09 22.26 12.18
C SER A 305 -4.61 22.17 12.56
N HIS A 306 -3.81 21.43 11.79
CA HIS A 306 -2.37 21.21 12.05
C HIS A 306 -1.50 21.57 10.84
N HIS A 307 -1.96 22.52 10.02
CA HIS A 307 -1.33 22.86 8.75
C HIS A 307 0.09 23.43 8.95
N PRO A 308 1.17 22.74 8.49
CA PRO A 308 2.51 23.30 8.60
C PRO A 308 2.73 24.42 7.59
N ALA A 309 3.31 25.52 8.05
CA ALA A 309 3.62 26.67 7.20
C ALA A 309 4.51 26.28 6.00
N GLY A 310 4.15 26.79 4.82
CA GLY A 310 4.89 26.56 3.58
C GLY A 310 4.66 25.20 2.92
N LEU A 311 3.67 24.41 3.37
CA LEU A 311 3.23 23.18 2.70
C LEU A 311 1.86 23.41 2.06
N ARG A 312 1.68 23.26 0.74
CA ARG A 312 0.35 23.37 0.14
C ARG A 312 -0.46 22.11 0.34
N LEU A 313 -1.62 22.19 1.02
CA LEU A 313 -2.52 21.05 1.19
C LEU A 313 -3.46 20.92 -0.02
N ILE A 314 -3.45 19.77 -0.66
CA ILE A 314 -4.26 19.48 -1.85
C ILE A 314 -5.27 18.39 -1.51
N ARG A 315 -6.55 18.72 -1.54
CA ARG A 315 -7.65 17.81 -1.25
C ARG A 315 -7.85 16.80 -2.38
N VAL A 316 -7.87 15.51 -2.06
CA VAL A 316 -8.08 14.43 -3.03
C VAL A 316 -9.09 13.39 -2.55
N GLY A 317 -10.13 13.13 -3.34
CA GLY A 317 -11.12 12.07 -3.06
C GLY A 317 -10.98 10.84 -3.96
N THR A 318 -10.30 10.99 -5.11
CA THR A 318 -10.09 9.93 -6.11
C THR A 318 -8.73 10.10 -6.78
N LEU A 319 -8.23 9.03 -7.39
CA LEU A 319 -7.02 9.04 -8.22
C LEU A 319 -7.16 10.03 -9.39
N ALA A 320 -8.31 10.03 -10.07
CA ALA A 320 -8.62 11.00 -11.13
C ALA A 320 -8.55 12.45 -10.62
N GLY A 321 -9.11 12.71 -9.43
CA GLY A 321 -9.03 14.02 -8.78
C GLY A 321 -7.59 14.42 -8.45
N ALA A 322 -6.78 13.48 -7.93
CA ALA A 322 -5.37 13.73 -7.66
C ALA A 322 -4.60 14.11 -8.93
N ILE A 323 -4.83 13.40 -10.05
CA ILE A 323 -4.19 13.73 -11.34
C ILE A 323 -4.61 15.11 -11.85
N SER A 324 -5.89 15.49 -11.69
CA SER A 324 -6.34 16.84 -12.05
C SER A 324 -5.66 17.89 -11.21
N ALA A 325 -5.62 17.70 -9.89
CA ALA A 325 -4.97 18.63 -8.97
C ALA A 325 -3.47 18.77 -9.25
N LEU A 326 -2.78 17.68 -9.61
CA LEU A 326 -1.37 17.73 -10.02
C LEU A 326 -1.17 18.47 -11.35
N ARG A 327 -2.11 18.32 -12.29
CA ARG A 327 -2.11 19.11 -13.53
C ARG A 327 -2.24 20.60 -13.25
N GLU A 328 -3.18 20.97 -12.38
CA GLU A 328 -3.41 22.36 -11.94
C GLU A 328 -2.20 22.93 -11.20
N LEU A 329 -1.59 22.14 -10.30
CA LEU A 329 -0.36 22.51 -9.61
C LEU A 329 0.78 22.79 -10.60
N ARG A 330 0.89 21.97 -11.65
CA ARG A 330 1.92 22.13 -12.69
C ARG A 330 1.70 23.39 -13.53
N SER A 331 0.45 23.70 -13.89
CA SER A 331 0.08 24.90 -14.64
C SER A 331 0.05 26.19 -13.79
N GLY A 332 0.25 26.09 -12.48
CA GLY A 332 0.15 27.24 -11.57
C GLY A 332 -1.29 27.69 -11.30
N SER A 333 -2.28 26.87 -11.67
CA SER A 333 -3.69 27.12 -11.41
C SER A 333 -4.05 26.85 -9.95
N ALA A 334 -5.22 27.31 -9.52
CA ALA A 334 -5.76 26.98 -8.21
C ALA A 334 -6.01 25.47 -8.12
N THR A 335 -5.55 24.86 -7.02
CA THR A 335 -5.78 23.44 -6.71
C THR A 335 -6.90 23.30 -5.67
N PRO A 336 -7.66 22.20 -5.66
CA PRO A 336 -8.58 21.88 -4.57
C PRO A 336 -7.80 21.87 -3.26
N SER A 337 -8.16 22.73 -2.32
CA SER A 337 -7.52 22.78 -1.02
C SER A 337 -8.39 22.08 0.02
N CYS A 338 -7.72 21.63 1.09
CA CYS A 338 -8.33 21.78 2.39
C CYS A 338 -8.19 23.29 2.69
#